data_AF-A0A1F5Q9G5-F1
#
_entry.id   AF-A0A1F5Q9G5-F1
#
_cell.length_a   1.000
_cell.length_b   1.000
_cell.length_c   1.000
_cell.angle_alpha   90.00
_cell.angle_beta   90.00
_cell.angle_gamma   90.00
#
_symmetry.space_group_name_H-M   'P 1'
#
loop_
_entity.id
_entity.type
_entity.pdbx_description
1 polymer ?
#
loop_
_entity_poly.entity_id
_entity_poly.type
_entity_poly.pdbx_seq_one_letter_code
_entity_poly.pdbx_strand_id
1 'polypeptide(L)'
;MNKLIAIVIAVAVVVGGGAFFGGMKYAESKSLRGRVSQADFQNLQNLSPEERQQRLQELGANAGAGFRGGAGGGQRGGGGLTAGEIIAKDDKSITVKLSDGGSKIIFLSDSTTISKMTDGTKSDLEIGKQVTVNGSANSDGSVTAQNIQLRPVPQGSTNAQ
;
A
#
# COMPACT_ATOMS: atom_id res chain seq x y z
N MET A 1 -5.72 -29.24 -45.41
CA MET A 1 -6.37 -28.39 -44.36
C MET A 1 -7.78 -28.08 -44.81
N ASN A 2 -8.79 -28.34 -43.98
CA ASN A 2 -10.18 -28.04 -44.33
C ASN A 2 -10.34 -26.53 -44.46
N LYS A 3 -10.98 -26.06 -45.54
CA LYS A 3 -11.20 -24.62 -45.79
C LYS A 3 -11.86 -23.92 -44.59
N LEU A 4 -12.71 -24.64 -43.86
CA LEU A 4 -13.32 -24.18 -42.60
C LEU A 4 -12.29 -23.89 -41.50
N ILE A 5 -11.27 -24.74 -41.32
CA ILE A 5 -10.23 -24.54 -40.30
C ILE A 5 -9.40 -23.29 -40.64
N ALA A 6 -9.09 -23.07 -41.92
CA ALA A 6 -8.36 -21.88 -42.36
C ALA A 6 -9.17 -20.59 -42.11
N ILE A 7 -10.49 -20.61 -42.36
CA ILE A 7 -11.38 -19.47 -42.09
C ILE A 7 -11.48 -19.17 -40.60
N VAL A 8 -11.62 -20.19 -39.76
CA VAL A 8 -11.71 -20.03 -38.29
C VAL A 8 -10.45 -19.41 -37.73
N ILE A 9 -9.26 -19.85 -38.19
CA ILE A 9 -7.98 -19.29 -37.76
C ILE A 9 -7.86 -17.82 -38.21
N ALA A 10 -8.24 -17.50 -39.45
CA ALA A 10 -8.20 -16.12 -39.95
C ALA A 10 -9.10 -15.19 -39.12
N VAL A 11 -10.31 -15.62 -38.79
CA VAL A 11 -11.25 -14.86 -37.96
C VAL A 11 -10.69 -14.67 -36.55
N ALA A 12 -10.13 -15.73 -35.94
CA ALA A 12 -9.54 -15.64 -34.60
C ALA A 12 -8.39 -14.63 -34.52
N VAL A 13 -7.53 -14.59 -35.55
CA VAL A 13 -6.40 -13.63 -35.61
C VAL A 13 -6.90 -12.21 -35.78
N VAL A 14 -7.89 -11.97 -36.65
CA VAL A 14 -8.46 -10.63 -36.86
C VAL A 14 -9.18 -10.11 -35.61
N VAL A 15 -9.99 -10.95 -34.97
CA VAL A 15 -10.72 -10.58 -33.75
C VAL A 15 -9.77 -10.39 -32.57
N GLY A 16 -8.80 -11.30 -32.39
CA GLY A 16 -7.77 -11.19 -31.35
C GLY A 16 -6.90 -9.95 -31.51
N GLY A 17 -6.43 -9.67 -32.74
CA GLY A 17 -5.63 -8.48 -33.05
C GLY A 17 -6.42 -7.18 -32.86
N GLY A 18 -7.68 -7.14 -33.31
CA GLY A 18 -8.55 -5.97 -33.16
C GLY A 18 -8.90 -5.68 -31.70
N ALA A 19 -9.24 -6.70 -30.91
CA ALA A 19 -9.54 -6.55 -29.49
C ALA A 19 -8.31 -6.11 -28.69
N PHE A 20 -7.14 -6.67 -28.97
CA PHE A 20 -5.88 -6.29 -28.32
C PHE A 20 -5.48 -4.85 -28.65
N PHE A 21 -5.53 -4.46 -29.93
CA PHE A 21 -5.19 -3.10 -30.36
C PHE A 21 -6.20 -2.07 -29.84
N GLY A 22 -7.50 -2.37 -29.89
CA GLY A 22 -8.56 -1.53 -29.32
C GLY A 22 -8.41 -1.37 -27.81
N GLY A 23 -8.09 -2.46 -27.10
CA GLY A 23 -7.80 -2.44 -25.67
C GLY A 23 -6.58 -1.59 -25.30
N MET A 24 -5.49 -1.70 -26.06
CA MET A 24 -4.29 -0.87 -25.87
C MET A 24 -4.57 0.62 -26.13
N LYS A 25 -5.29 0.96 -27.20
CA LYS A 25 -5.65 2.35 -27.50
C LYS A 25 -6.62 2.96 -26.49
N TYR A 26 -7.54 2.15 -25.95
CA TYR A 26 -8.43 2.55 -24.87
C TYR A 26 -7.69 2.75 -23.54
N ALA A 27 -6.68 1.93 -23.25
CA ALA A 27 -5.81 2.11 -22.10
C ALA A 27 -4.93 3.36 -22.22
N GLU A 28 -4.39 3.62 -23.42
CA GLU A 28 -3.61 4.82 -23.72
C GLU A 28 -4.45 6.10 -23.50
N SER A 29 -5.69 6.14 -23.99
CA SER A 29 -6.59 7.29 -23.82
C SER A 29 -7.05 7.52 -22.37
N LYS A 30 -7.02 6.50 -21.51
CA LYS A 30 -7.26 6.62 -20.06
C LYS A 30 -6.02 6.95 -19.22
N SER A 31 -4.81 6.80 -19.77
CA SER A 31 -3.54 7.05 -19.06
C SER A 31 -3.03 8.51 -19.14
N LEU A 32 -3.74 9.38 -19.87
CA LEU A 32 -3.32 10.75 -20.19
C LEU A 32 -4.21 11.82 -19.54
N ARG A 33 -4.39 11.77 -18.21
CA ARG A 33 -5.06 12.88 -17.50
C ARG A 33 -4.44 13.32 -16.18
N GLY A 34 -3.14 13.12 -16.00
CA GLY A 34 -2.48 13.62 -14.80
C GLY A 34 -0.99 13.35 -14.69
N ARG A 35 -0.25 13.30 -15.79
CA ARG A 35 1.21 13.31 -15.69
C ARG A 35 1.65 14.75 -15.54
N VAL A 36 1.96 15.15 -14.31
CA VAL A 36 2.87 16.29 -14.08
C VAL A 36 4.16 15.92 -14.79
N SER A 37 4.44 16.61 -15.89
CA SER A 37 5.58 16.29 -16.74
C SER A 37 6.86 16.83 -16.11
N GLN A 38 8.01 16.24 -16.46
CA GLN A 38 9.32 16.75 -16.02
C GLN A 38 9.55 18.22 -16.46
N ALA A 39 8.88 18.66 -17.53
CA ALA A 39 8.86 20.05 -17.99
C ALA A 39 8.03 20.97 -17.08
N ASP A 40 6.96 20.47 -16.45
CA ASP A 40 6.18 21.23 -15.47
C ASP A 40 7.01 21.51 -14.20
N PHE A 41 7.84 20.54 -13.78
CA PHE A 41 8.76 20.69 -12.65
C PHE A 41 9.95 21.61 -12.94
N GLN A 42 10.47 21.62 -14.17
CA GLN A 42 11.51 22.57 -14.57
C GLN A 42 11.00 24.01 -14.62
N ASN A 43 9.75 24.23 -15.06
CA ASN A 43 9.16 25.57 -15.07
C ASN A 43 8.90 26.14 -13.66
N LEU A 44 8.75 25.30 -12.63
CA LEU A 44 8.59 25.74 -11.23
C LEU A 44 9.90 26.28 -10.61
N GLN A 45 11.05 25.97 -11.19
CA GLN A 45 12.36 26.39 -10.67
C GLN A 45 12.68 27.85 -11.01
N ASN A 46 12.17 28.35 -12.13
CA ASN A 46 12.46 29.71 -12.63
C ASN A 46 11.41 30.77 -12.24
N LEU A 47 10.45 30.43 -11.37
CA LEU A 47 9.40 31.35 -10.92
C LEU A 47 9.73 32.01 -9.59
N SER A 48 9.20 33.22 -9.40
CA SER A 48 9.24 33.92 -8.12
C SER A 48 8.41 33.17 -7.05
N PRO A 49 8.66 33.39 -5.75
CA PRO A 49 7.96 32.68 -4.67
C PRO A 49 6.43 32.85 -4.70
N GLU A 50 5.94 34.00 -5.18
CA GLU A 50 4.52 34.32 -5.24
C GLU A 50 3.82 33.61 -6.41
N GLU A 51 4.43 33.59 -7.59
CA GLU A 51 3.91 32.87 -8.76
C GLU A 51 3.93 31.35 -8.55
N ARG A 52 4.93 30.85 -7.82
CA ARG A 52 5.01 29.45 -7.41
C ARG A 52 3.82 29.05 -6.54
N GLN A 53 3.39 29.91 -5.61
CA GLN A 53 2.22 29.62 -4.76
C GLN A 53 0.92 29.55 -5.57
N GLN A 54 0.71 30.49 -6.51
CA GLN A 54 -0.47 30.47 -7.38
C GLN A 54 -0.50 29.22 -8.27
N ARG A 55 0.65 28.85 -8.86
CA ARG A 55 0.74 27.65 -9.71
C ARG A 55 0.58 26.36 -8.93
N LEU A 56 1.08 26.29 -7.69
CA LEU A 56 0.82 25.16 -6.78
C LEU A 56 -0.65 25.09 -6.36
N GLN A 57 -1.36 26.21 -6.31
CA GLN A 57 -2.79 26.25 -6.00
C GLN A 57 -3.61 25.79 -7.21
N GLU A 58 -3.21 26.16 -8.42
CA GLU A 58 -3.79 25.70 -9.69
C GLU A 58 -3.52 24.20 -9.92
N LEU A 59 -2.28 23.75 -9.70
CA LEU A 59 -1.91 22.33 -9.69
C LEU A 59 -2.58 21.59 -8.54
N GLY A 60 -2.71 22.17 -7.36
CA GLY A 60 -3.37 21.59 -6.20
C GLY A 60 -4.88 21.42 -6.38
N ALA A 61 -5.52 22.28 -7.17
CA ALA A 61 -6.94 22.17 -7.51
C ALA A 61 -7.26 21.02 -8.48
N ASN A 62 -6.31 20.62 -9.35
CA ASN A 62 -6.47 19.45 -10.25
C ASN A 62 -5.68 18.20 -9.83
N ALA A 63 -4.64 18.34 -8.99
CA ALA A 63 -3.80 17.25 -8.46
C ALA A 63 -4.11 16.90 -6.99
N GLY A 64 -4.97 17.67 -6.32
CA GLY A 64 -5.43 17.42 -4.95
C GLY A 64 -6.23 16.12 -4.78
N ALA A 65 -6.73 15.54 -5.87
CA ALA A 65 -7.34 14.20 -5.88
C ALA A 65 -6.32 13.06 -6.12
N GLY A 66 -5.10 13.37 -6.60
CA GLY A 66 -4.06 12.38 -6.90
C GLY A 66 -2.94 12.32 -5.85
N PHE A 67 -2.69 13.40 -5.12
CA PHE A 67 -1.55 13.48 -4.19
C PHE A 67 -1.82 12.95 -2.78
N ARG A 68 -3.08 12.73 -2.38
CA ARG A 68 -3.41 11.97 -1.15
C ARG A 68 -3.39 10.44 -1.35
N GLY A 69 -3.16 9.96 -2.57
CA GLY A 69 -2.92 8.54 -2.89
C GLY A 69 -1.51 8.24 -3.40
N GLY A 70 -0.59 9.22 -3.34
CA GLY A 70 0.68 9.21 -4.08
C GLY A 70 1.89 8.59 -3.38
N ALA A 71 1.72 7.90 -2.25
CA ALA A 71 2.76 7.07 -1.64
C ALA A 71 2.47 5.59 -1.93
N GLY A 72 2.48 5.19 -3.19
CA GLY A 72 2.11 3.80 -3.54
C GLY A 72 2.05 3.46 -5.02
N GLY A 73 2.80 4.13 -5.89
CA GLY A 73 2.87 3.79 -7.32
C GLY A 73 3.73 2.55 -7.64
N GLY A 74 3.89 1.64 -6.67
CA GLY A 74 4.68 0.43 -6.77
C GLY A 74 3.83 -0.83 -6.63
N GLN A 75 2.70 -0.93 -7.35
CA GLN A 75 1.93 -2.18 -7.41
C GLN A 75 2.64 -3.20 -8.32
N ARG A 76 3.85 -3.62 -7.92
CA ARG A 76 4.49 -4.85 -8.38
C ARG A 76 4.13 -5.93 -7.35
N GLY A 77 3.15 -6.76 -7.70
CA GLY A 77 2.73 -7.93 -6.92
C GLY A 77 1.33 -7.77 -6.33
N GLY A 78 0.40 -8.64 -6.73
CA GLY A 78 -0.99 -8.67 -6.29
C GLY A 78 -1.22 -9.07 -4.82
N GLY A 79 -0.31 -8.68 -3.92
CA GLY A 79 -0.45 -8.85 -2.48
C GLY A 79 -0.96 -7.56 -1.84
N GLY A 80 -2.20 -7.16 -2.11
CA GLY A 80 -2.83 -6.09 -1.34
C GLY A 80 -2.96 -6.48 0.13
N LEU A 81 -3.05 -5.49 1.04
CA LEU A 81 -3.35 -5.76 2.45
C LEU A 81 -4.65 -6.57 2.52
N THR A 82 -4.58 -7.73 3.19
CA THR A 82 -5.73 -8.59 3.43
C THR A 82 -6.00 -8.56 4.93
N ALA A 83 -7.18 -8.08 5.32
CA ALA A 83 -7.62 -7.99 6.70
C ALA A 83 -8.95 -8.71 6.85
N GLY A 84 -9.12 -9.42 7.96
CA GLY A 84 -10.33 -10.20 8.21
C GLY A 84 -10.16 -11.17 9.37
N GLU A 85 -11.13 -12.07 9.51
CA GLU A 85 -11.19 -13.08 10.55
C GLU A 85 -10.64 -14.41 10.04
N ILE A 86 -9.77 -15.08 10.79
CA ILE A 86 -9.28 -16.42 10.43
C ILE A 86 -10.38 -17.43 10.74
N ILE A 87 -10.87 -18.13 9.71
CA ILE A 87 -11.96 -19.13 9.81
C ILE A 87 -11.46 -20.58 9.63
N ALA A 88 -10.26 -20.77 9.09
CA ALA A 88 -9.61 -22.07 9.01
C ALA A 88 -8.09 -21.90 9.00
N LYS A 89 -7.37 -22.95 9.43
CA LYS A 89 -5.90 -22.99 9.44
C LYS A 89 -5.41 -24.40 9.12
N ASP A 90 -4.30 -24.48 8.39
CA ASP A 90 -3.43 -25.64 8.28
C ASP A 90 -1.97 -25.25 8.59
N ASP A 91 -1.01 -26.14 8.34
CA ASP A 91 0.41 -25.92 8.64
C ASP A 91 1.07 -24.84 7.78
N LYS A 92 0.59 -24.62 6.55
CA LYS A 92 1.18 -23.73 5.56
C LYS A 92 0.23 -22.63 5.10
N SER A 93 -0.97 -22.56 5.65
CA SER A 93 -1.97 -21.59 5.22
C SER A 93 -3.02 -21.27 6.28
N ILE A 94 -3.64 -20.11 6.13
CA ILE A 94 -4.84 -19.69 6.86
C ILE A 94 -5.90 -19.25 5.85
N THR A 95 -7.17 -19.52 6.15
CA THR A 95 -8.30 -18.96 5.39
C THR A 95 -8.89 -17.80 6.18
N VAL A 96 -8.91 -16.62 5.56
CA VAL A 96 -9.42 -15.38 6.15
C VAL A 96 -10.74 -15.01 5.50
N LYS A 97 -11.79 -14.89 6.30
CA LYS A 97 -13.06 -14.28 5.91
C LYS A 97 -12.87 -12.78 5.80
N LEU A 98 -13.19 -12.24 4.64
CA LEU A 98 -13.08 -10.82 4.32
C LEU A 98 -14.36 -10.08 4.72
N SER A 99 -14.25 -8.75 4.90
CA SER A 99 -15.39 -7.90 5.25
C SER A 99 -16.45 -7.78 4.15
N ASP A 100 -16.09 -8.07 2.89
CA ASP A 100 -17.00 -8.12 1.74
C ASP A 100 -17.84 -9.41 1.66
N GLY A 101 -17.67 -10.32 2.63
CA GLY A 101 -18.35 -11.61 2.68
C GLY A 101 -17.63 -12.73 1.94
N GLY A 102 -16.54 -12.44 1.24
CA GLY A 102 -15.66 -13.43 0.60
C GLY A 102 -14.70 -14.10 1.59
N SER A 103 -13.85 -14.99 1.07
CA SER A 103 -12.74 -15.58 1.82
C SER A 103 -11.49 -15.66 0.96
N LYS A 104 -10.32 -15.55 1.57
CA LYS A 104 -9.02 -15.66 0.91
C LYS A 104 -8.10 -16.60 1.68
N ILE A 105 -7.39 -17.47 0.97
CA ILE A 105 -6.35 -18.33 1.52
C ILE A 105 -5.02 -17.57 1.49
N ILE A 106 -4.33 -17.51 2.63
CA ILE A 106 -3.03 -16.88 2.81
C ILE A 106 -2.02 -17.98 3.11
N PHE A 107 -1.02 -18.14 2.26
CA PHE A 107 0.08 -19.08 2.49
C PHE A 107 1.13 -18.48 3.43
N LEU A 108 1.67 -19.32 4.30
CA LEU A 108 2.73 -19.02 5.26
C LEU A 108 4.03 -19.68 4.78
N SER A 109 5.15 -19.01 5.04
CA SER A 109 6.51 -19.50 4.83
C SER A 109 7.32 -19.38 6.12
N ASP A 110 8.49 -20.02 6.16
CA ASP A 110 9.43 -19.92 7.30
C ASP A 110 9.91 -18.47 7.54
N SER A 111 9.87 -17.63 6.51
CA SER A 111 10.18 -16.20 6.59
C SER A 111 9.01 -15.32 7.03
N THR A 112 7.81 -15.89 7.23
CA THR A 112 6.63 -15.12 7.64
C THR A 112 6.76 -14.70 9.11
N THR A 113 6.84 -13.41 9.37
CA THR A 113 6.87 -12.86 10.72
C THR A 113 5.46 -12.62 11.24
N ILE A 114 5.14 -13.23 12.39
CA ILE A 114 3.82 -13.09 13.02
C ILE A 114 3.97 -12.18 14.24
N SER A 115 3.35 -11.01 14.18
CA SER A 115 3.26 -10.08 15.31
C SER A 115 1.92 -10.23 15.98
N LYS A 116 1.93 -10.50 17.28
CA LYS A 116 0.71 -10.56 18.11
C LYS A 116 0.72 -9.39 19.09
N MET A 117 -0.38 -8.66 19.15
CA MET A 117 -0.64 -7.75 20.26
C MET A 117 -1.34 -8.54 21.37
N THR A 118 -0.88 -8.36 22.60
CA THR A 118 -1.50 -8.90 23.81
C THR A 118 -1.67 -7.76 24.79
N ASP A 119 -2.67 -7.88 25.66
CA ASP A 119 -2.83 -6.90 26.74
C ASP A 119 -1.60 -6.91 27.64
N GLY A 120 -1.07 -5.72 27.89
CA GLY A 120 0.07 -5.50 28.76
C GLY A 120 -0.38 -5.28 30.20
N THR A 121 0.43 -5.74 31.12
CA THR A 121 0.28 -5.52 32.57
C THR A 121 1.36 -4.56 33.06
N LYS A 122 1.17 -3.99 34.26
CA LYS A 122 2.21 -3.14 34.88
C LYS A 122 3.52 -3.90 35.11
N SER A 123 3.45 -5.20 35.39
CA SER A 123 4.63 -6.07 35.53
C SER A 123 5.45 -6.18 34.25
N ASP A 124 4.85 -5.97 33.07
CA ASP A 124 5.58 -6.03 31.81
C ASP A 124 6.48 -4.80 31.60
N LEU A 125 6.29 -3.72 32.36
CA LEU A 125 7.06 -2.48 32.31
C LEU A 125 8.37 -2.61 33.11
N GLU A 126 9.28 -3.41 32.58
CA GLU A 126 10.60 -3.64 33.16
C GLU A 126 11.64 -2.64 32.64
N ILE A 127 12.67 -2.39 33.46
CA ILE A 127 13.79 -1.52 33.09
C ILE A 127 14.49 -2.09 31.85
N GLY A 128 14.80 -1.22 30.88
CA GLY A 128 15.48 -1.59 29.63
C GLY A 128 14.53 -1.92 28.46
N LYS A 129 13.21 -2.06 28.70
CA LYS A 129 12.24 -2.21 27.61
C LYS A 129 11.94 -0.88 26.93
N GLN A 130 11.76 -0.92 25.61
CA GLN A 130 11.34 0.25 24.85
C GLN A 130 9.82 0.41 24.90
N VAL A 131 9.38 1.62 25.20
CA VAL A 131 7.96 1.98 25.28
C VAL A 131 7.65 3.20 24.41
N THR A 132 6.41 3.30 23.98
CA THR A 132 5.78 4.54 23.49
C THR A 132 4.68 4.90 24.48
N VAL A 133 4.73 6.11 25.02
CA VAL A 133 3.73 6.61 25.98
C VAL A 133 2.88 7.67 25.29
N ASN A 134 1.57 7.46 25.26
CA ASN A 134 0.60 8.48 24.88
C ASN A 134 -0.09 8.97 26.16
N GLY A 135 -0.04 10.28 26.39
CA GLY A 135 -0.52 10.90 27.62
C GLY A 135 -0.47 12.42 27.56
N SER A 136 -0.78 13.05 28.68
CA SER A 136 -0.73 14.51 28.83
C SER A 136 0.57 14.92 29.51
N ALA A 137 1.25 15.92 28.95
CA ALA A 137 2.42 16.53 29.58
C ALA A 137 1.99 17.42 30.75
N ASN A 138 2.74 17.35 31.85
CA ASN A 138 2.53 18.10 33.07
C ASN A 138 3.46 19.32 33.12
N SER A 139 3.17 20.30 33.97
CA SER A 139 3.95 21.54 34.11
C SER A 139 5.36 21.35 34.67
N ASP A 140 5.60 20.21 35.33
CA ASP A 140 6.91 19.80 35.86
C ASP A 140 7.78 19.05 34.83
N GLY A 141 7.28 18.89 33.59
CA GLY A 141 7.97 18.16 32.51
C GLY A 141 7.72 16.65 32.51
N SER A 142 6.93 16.12 33.46
CA SER A 142 6.52 14.71 33.46
C SER A 142 5.33 14.46 32.52
N VAL A 143 4.98 13.18 32.30
CA VAL A 143 3.83 12.78 31.46
C VAL A 143 2.90 11.86 32.24
N THR A 144 1.61 12.20 32.27
CA THR A 144 0.55 11.33 32.78
C THR A 144 0.05 10.43 31.65
N ALA A 145 0.45 9.15 31.68
CA ALA A 145 0.14 8.18 30.63
C ALA A 145 -1.34 7.79 30.60
N GLN A 146 -1.95 7.80 29.41
CA GLN A 146 -3.28 7.23 29.14
C GLN A 146 -3.16 5.86 28.47
N ASN A 147 -2.12 5.66 27.65
CA ASN A 147 -1.81 4.39 27.02
C ASN A 147 -0.30 4.21 26.92
N ILE A 148 0.18 2.99 27.18
CA ILE A 148 1.58 2.61 27.04
C ILE A 148 1.65 1.41 26.10
N GLN A 149 2.37 1.58 25.00
CA GLN A 149 2.68 0.51 24.07
C GLN A 149 4.11 0.03 24.29
N LEU A 150 4.25 -1.24 24.67
CA LEU A 150 5.54 -1.90 24.68
C LEU A 150 5.94 -2.24 23.24
N ARG A 151 7.14 -1.82 22.83
CA ARG A 151 7.73 -2.23 21.56
C ARG A 151 8.46 -3.54 21.78
N PRO A 152 8.08 -4.63 21.07
CA PRO A 152 8.87 -5.84 21.08
C PRO A 152 10.26 -5.51 20.54
N VAL A 153 11.30 -5.81 21.32
CA VAL A 153 12.66 -5.80 20.79
C VAL A 153 12.78 -7.05 19.91
N PRO A 154 13.18 -6.95 18.63
CA PRO A 154 13.38 -8.12 17.79
C PRO A 154 14.31 -9.09 18.52
N GLN A 155 13.83 -10.32 18.79
CA GLN A 155 14.64 -11.38 19.37
C GLN A 155 15.76 -11.72 18.38
N GLY A 156 16.93 -11.13 18.60
CA GLY A 156 18.05 -11.14 17.65
C GLY A 156 19.10 -10.08 17.98
N SER A 157 18.73 -9.02 18.70
CA SER A 157 19.66 -8.05 19.28
C SER A 157 19.99 -8.38 20.73
N THR A 158 20.47 -9.59 21.00
CA THR A 158 21.23 -9.82 22.24
C THR A 158 22.57 -9.15 22.02
N ASN A 159 22.75 -7.96 22.59
CA ASN A 159 24.07 -7.34 22.68
C ASN A 159 24.94 -8.33 23.46
N ALA A 160 25.80 -9.05 22.75
CA ALA A 160 26.96 -9.68 23.36
C ALA A 160 27.79 -8.53 23.94
N GLN A 161 27.75 -8.39 25.26
CA GLN A 161 28.76 -7.68 26.03
C GLN A 161 29.68 -8.71 26.65
#